data_AF-A0A7Y5DSB4-F1
#
_entry.id   AF-A0A7Y5DSB4-F1
#
_cell.length_a   1.000
_cell.length_b   1.000
_cell.length_c   1.000
_cell.angle_alpha   90.00
_cell.angle_beta   90.00
_cell.angle_gamma   90.00
#
_symmetry.space_group_name_H-M   'P 1'
#
loop_
_entity.id
_entity.type
_entity.pdbx_description
1 polymer ?
#
loop_
_entity_poly.entity_id
_entity_poly.type
_entity_poly.pdbx_seq_one_letter_code
_entity_poly.pdbx_strand_id
1 'polypeptide(L)'
;LPGYWQGQLNHYQQAQIPAALAQKLVFIANVQDFPFIVLLVTETQQDMTTILTLLNDITHTLGLNEIQQQLANMPLRDDWERKIANDLQEDMQRIMGQLLKKILLSPVRSCADYFGLRPEKQQIKQYRQVYLEVQNATPVNLLPYVALIRALISLIE
;
A
#
# COMPACT_ATOMS: atom_id res chain seq x y z
N LEU A 1 7.75 -0.73 -15.91
CA LEU A 1 7.57 0.55 -15.18
C LEU A 1 6.17 1.05 -15.48
N PRO A 2 5.40 1.51 -14.49
CA PRO A 2 4.06 2.02 -14.68
C PRO A 2 3.98 3.19 -15.68
N GLY A 3 2.87 3.33 -16.40
CA GLY A 3 2.70 4.29 -17.50
C GLY A 3 2.79 5.78 -17.11
N TYR A 4 2.68 6.11 -15.83
CA TYR A 4 2.80 7.49 -15.34
C TYR A 4 4.27 7.94 -15.16
N TRP A 5 5.24 7.05 -15.35
CA TRP A 5 6.69 7.34 -15.18
C TRP A 5 7.34 7.85 -16.48
N GLN A 6 6.64 7.77 -17.60
CA GLN A 6 7.18 8.13 -18.93
C GLN A 6 7.53 9.62 -19.07
N GLY A 7 6.78 10.53 -18.43
CA GLY A 7 7.06 11.97 -18.50
C GLY A 7 8.44 12.35 -17.94
N GLN A 8 8.79 11.79 -16.78
CA GLN A 8 10.09 12.06 -16.15
C GLN A 8 11.24 11.28 -16.81
N LEU A 9 10.98 10.08 -17.34
CA LEU A 9 11.97 9.34 -18.14
C LEU A 9 12.37 10.15 -19.39
N ASN A 10 11.40 10.74 -20.08
CA ASN A 10 11.65 11.59 -21.25
C ASN A 10 12.47 12.84 -20.89
N HIS A 11 12.21 13.45 -19.72
CA HIS A 11 12.99 14.58 -19.22
C HIS A 11 14.46 14.21 -18.98
N TYR A 12 14.74 13.06 -18.35
CA TYR A 12 16.11 12.61 -18.12
C TYR A 12 16.85 12.16 -19.39
N GLN A 13 16.12 11.63 -20.37
CA GLN A 13 16.68 11.34 -21.69
C GLN A 13 17.12 12.61 -22.42
N GLN A 14 16.33 13.69 -22.33
CA GLN A 14 16.72 15.01 -22.86
C GLN A 14 17.95 15.59 -22.15
N ALA A 15 18.12 15.29 -20.86
CA ALA A 15 19.31 15.67 -20.08
C ALA A 15 20.54 14.75 -20.31
N GLN A 16 20.50 13.86 -21.30
CA GLN A 16 21.57 12.89 -21.63
C GLN A 16 21.98 11.97 -20.46
N ILE A 17 21.08 11.77 -19.49
CA ILE A 17 21.33 10.82 -18.40
C ILE A 17 21.20 9.39 -18.98
N PRO A 18 22.16 8.49 -18.71
CA PRO A 18 22.08 7.11 -19.15
C PRO A 18 20.76 6.45 -18.75
N ALA A 19 20.13 5.71 -19.66
CA ALA A 19 18.79 5.16 -19.45
C ALA A 19 18.67 4.33 -18.15
N ALA A 20 19.69 3.55 -17.82
CA ALA A 20 19.74 2.77 -16.57
C ALA A 20 19.77 3.65 -15.31
N LEU A 21 20.41 4.83 -15.37
CA LEU A 21 20.43 5.79 -14.27
C LEU A 21 19.13 6.62 -14.21
N ALA A 22 18.60 7.04 -15.36
CA ALA A 22 17.31 7.72 -15.45
C ALA A 22 16.18 6.87 -14.87
N GLN A 23 16.15 5.57 -15.17
CA GLN A 23 15.19 4.64 -14.57
C GLN A 23 15.30 4.59 -13.05
N LYS A 24 16.52 4.54 -12.51
CA LYS A 24 16.75 4.56 -11.05
C LYS A 24 16.33 5.89 -10.41
N LEU A 25 16.55 7.02 -11.08
CA LEU A 25 16.17 8.34 -10.57
C LEU A 25 14.66 8.55 -10.56
N VAL A 26 13.97 8.21 -11.65
CA VAL A 26 12.50 8.23 -11.71
C VAL A 26 11.93 7.29 -10.67
N PHE A 27 12.53 6.12 -10.52
CA PHE A 27 12.16 5.17 -9.49
C PHE A 27 12.28 5.78 -8.08
N ILE A 28 13.44 6.31 -7.70
CA ILE A 28 13.65 6.91 -6.37
C ILE A 28 12.70 8.08 -6.13
N ALA A 29 12.46 8.91 -7.15
CA ALA A 29 11.61 10.09 -7.05
C ALA A 29 10.11 9.79 -6.91
N ASN A 30 9.65 8.61 -7.34
CA ASN A 30 8.23 8.24 -7.35
C ASN A 30 7.87 7.13 -6.37
N VAL A 31 8.86 6.51 -5.73
CA VAL A 31 8.58 5.55 -4.65
C VAL A 31 8.33 6.33 -3.36
N GLN A 32 7.06 6.47 -3.02
CA GLN A 32 6.69 6.73 -1.63
C GLN A 32 7.31 5.63 -0.76
N ASP A 33 7.90 6.02 0.37
CA ASP A 33 8.52 5.10 1.33
C ASP A 33 9.79 4.38 0.83
N PHE A 34 10.59 5.02 -0.02
CA PHE A 34 11.88 4.48 -0.51
C PHE A 34 12.78 3.89 0.58
N PRO A 35 13.00 4.53 1.75
CA PRO A 35 13.78 3.92 2.83
C PRO A 35 13.24 2.58 3.32
N PHE A 36 11.90 2.44 3.37
CA PHE A 36 11.23 1.22 3.78
C PHE A 36 11.38 0.10 2.73
N ILE A 37 11.24 0.44 1.43
CA ILE A 37 11.47 -0.52 0.34
C ILE A 37 12.93 -1.01 0.33
N VAL A 38 13.89 -0.11 0.56
CA VAL A 38 15.31 -0.49 0.67
C VAL A 38 15.54 -1.43 1.86
N LEU A 39 14.93 -1.15 3.02
CA LEU A 39 15.01 -2.04 4.18
C LEU A 39 14.47 -3.44 3.81
N LEU A 40 13.31 -3.53 3.16
CA LEU A 40 12.74 -4.81 2.74
C LEU A 40 13.62 -5.59 1.77
N VAL A 41 14.27 -4.92 0.81
CA VAL A 41 15.27 -5.55 -0.08
C VAL A 41 16.36 -6.21 0.76
N THR A 42 16.89 -5.49 1.76
CA THR A 42 17.96 -6.02 2.61
C THR A 42 17.50 -7.17 3.51
N GLU A 43 16.29 -7.10 4.07
CA GLU A 43 15.79 -8.13 5.00
C GLU A 43 15.31 -9.40 4.30
N THR A 44 14.74 -9.29 3.10
CA THR A 44 14.10 -10.40 2.38
C THR A 44 14.99 -10.99 1.28
N GLN A 45 16.10 -10.33 0.96
CA GLN A 45 16.99 -10.62 -0.18
C GLN A 45 16.27 -10.66 -1.54
N GLN A 46 15.05 -10.11 -1.62
CA GLN A 46 14.30 -9.99 -2.87
C GLN A 46 14.73 -8.73 -3.62
N ASP A 47 14.62 -8.77 -4.95
CA ASP A 47 14.84 -7.57 -5.73
C ASP A 47 13.69 -6.58 -5.55
N MET A 48 14.02 -5.31 -5.76
CA MET A 48 13.13 -4.19 -5.55
C MET A 48 11.90 -4.20 -6.47
N THR A 49 12.01 -4.79 -7.67
CA THR A 49 10.87 -4.94 -8.60
C THR A 49 9.86 -5.92 -8.05
N THR A 50 10.33 -7.04 -7.49
CA THR A 50 9.49 -8.04 -6.83
C THR A 50 8.73 -7.42 -5.66
N ILE A 51 9.42 -6.66 -4.81
CA ILE A 51 8.81 -5.97 -3.65
C ILE A 51 7.73 -4.99 -4.09
N LEU A 52 7.98 -4.16 -5.09
CA LEU A 52 6.98 -3.20 -5.57
C LEU A 52 5.81 -3.84 -6.31
N THR A 53 6.07 -4.90 -7.08
CA THR A 53 5.01 -5.65 -7.75
C THR A 53 4.07 -6.22 -6.71
N LEU A 54 4.62 -6.84 -5.67
CA LEU A 54 3.83 -7.39 -4.58
C LEU A 54 3.12 -6.30 -3.76
N LEU A 55 3.76 -5.15 -3.51
CA LEU A 55 3.12 -4.02 -2.85
C LEU A 55 1.90 -3.54 -3.65
N ASN A 56 2.05 -3.33 -4.95
CA ASN A 56 0.94 -2.94 -5.82
C ASN A 56 -0.19 -3.99 -5.82
N ASP A 57 0.17 -5.27 -5.87
CA ASP A 57 -0.79 -6.37 -5.81
C ASP A 57 -1.57 -6.37 -4.49
N ILE A 58 -0.89 -6.13 -3.34
CA ILE A 58 -1.52 -6.01 -2.03
C ILE A 58 -2.46 -4.80 -2.01
N THR A 59 -1.97 -3.63 -2.39
CA THR A 59 -2.73 -2.37 -2.42
C THR A 59 -3.99 -2.51 -3.27
N HIS A 60 -3.89 -3.15 -4.44
CA HIS A 60 -5.03 -3.42 -5.32
C HIS A 60 -5.97 -4.48 -4.73
N THR A 61 -5.44 -5.59 -4.22
CA THR A 61 -6.25 -6.69 -3.65
C THR A 61 -7.08 -6.23 -2.45
N LEU A 62 -6.56 -5.27 -1.69
CA LEU A 62 -7.20 -4.70 -0.52
C LEU A 62 -8.02 -3.43 -0.85
N GLY A 63 -7.88 -2.83 -2.03
CA GLY A 63 -8.59 -1.60 -2.38
C GLY A 63 -8.17 -0.39 -1.54
N LEU A 64 -6.88 -0.30 -1.20
CA LEU A 64 -6.38 0.74 -0.27
C LEU A 64 -6.23 2.10 -0.93
N ASN A 65 -6.09 2.16 -2.26
CA ASN A 65 -6.05 3.42 -3.00
C ASN A 65 -7.35 4.20 -2.84
N GLU A 66 -8.49 3.51 -2.95
CA GLU A 66 -9.82 4.09 -2.80
C GLU A 66 -10.01 4.63 -1.38
N ILE A 67 -9.55 3.88 -0.38
CA ILE A 67 -9.63 4.27 1.04
C ILE A 67 -8.75 5.49 1.34
N GLN A 68 -7.51 5.51 0.84
CA GLN A 68 -6.62 6.66 0.94
C GLN A 68 -7.24 7.91 0.33
N GLN A 69 -7.82 7.78 -0.87
CA GLN A 69 -8.50 8.89 -1.54
C GLN A 69 -9.71 9.38 -0.76
N GLN A 70 -10.51 8.49 -0.18
CA GLN A 70 -11.65 8.87 0.65
C GLN A 70 -11.22 9.63 1.91
N LEU A 71 -10.20 9.14 2.61
CA LEU A 71 -9.65 9.82 3.80
C LEU A 71 -9.06 11.20 3.45
N ALA A 72 -8.33 11.30 2.33
CA ALA A 72 -7.73 12.56 1.88
C ALA A 72 -8.76 13.62 1.47
N ASN A 73 -9.92 13.19 0.96
CA ASN A 73 -11.00 14.08 0.50
C ASN A 73 -12.10 14.29 1.56
N MET A 74 -11.97 13.70 2.74
CA MET A 74 -12.98 13.79 3.78
C MET A 74 -13.09 15.24 4.30
N PRO A 75 -14.31 15.80 4.46
CA PRO A 75 -14.50 17.10 5.08
C PRO A 75 -14.29 16.98 6.60
N LEU A 76 -13.08 17.32 7.04
CA LEU A 76 -12.66 17.29 8.46
C LEU A 76 -12.96 18.63 9.12
N ARG A 77 -13.57 18.60 10.30
CA ARG A 77 -14.14 19.76 11.00
C ARG A 77 -13.14 20.51 11.87
N ASP A 78 -12.17 19.79 12.42
CA ASP A 78 -11.17 20.35 13.32
C ASP A 78 -9.81 19.64 13.20
N ASP A 79 -8.83 20.17 13.94
CA ASP A 79 -7.46 19.64 13.95
C ASP A 79 -7.37 18.24 14.57
N TRP A 80 -8.31 17.86 15.43
CA TRP A 80 -8.34 16.54 16.04
C TRP A 80 -8.78 15.47 15.03
N GLU A 81 -9.83 15.73 14.26
CA GLU A 81 -10.26 14.85 13.17
C GLU A 81 -9.16 14.72 12.12
N ARG A 82 -8.45 15.82 11.81
CA ARG A 82 -7.29 15.78 10.90
C ARG A 82 -6.16 14.92 11.42
N LYS A 83 -5.85 15.04 12.71
CA LYS A 83 -4.84 14.19 13.34
C LYS A 83 -5.23 12.72 13.23
N ILE A 84 -6.47 12.37 13.53
CA ILE A 84 -6.92 10.97 13.44
C ILE A 84 -6.89 10.46 12.00
N ALA A 85 -7.30 11.27 11.03
CA ALA A 85 -7.21 10.88 9.62
C ALA A 85 -5.77 10.58 9.21
N ASN A 86 -4.80 11.40 9.66
CA ASN A 86 -3.37 11.15 9.43
C ASN A 86 -2.90 9.88 10.15
N ASP A 87 -3.25 9.69 11.43
CA ASP A 87 -2.88 8.50 12.20
C ASP A 87 -3.41 7.21 11.51
N LEU A 88 -4.64 7.24 10.96
CA LEU A 88 -5.21 6.13 10.20
C LEU A 88 -4.47 5.85 8.88
N GLN A 89 -4.00 6.90 8.19
CA GLN A 89 -3.19 6.75 6.98
C GLN A 89 -1.83 6.14 7.29
N GLU A 90 -1.16 6.61 8.35
CA GLU A 90 0.13 6.08 8.81
C GLU A 90 -0.01 4.61 9.27
N ASP A 91 -1.08 4.29 10.01
CA ASP A 91 -1.38 2.92 10.43
C ASP A 91 -1.56 1.99 9.23
N MET A 92 -2.30 2.42 8.20
CA MET A 92 -2.47 1.67 6.97
C MET A 92 -1.13 1.39 6.27
N GLN A 93 -0.26 2.40 6.15
CA GLN A 93 1.08 2.23 5.56
C GLN A 93 1.92 1.23 6.36
N ARG A 94 1.92 1.33 7.69
CA ARG A 94 2.63 0.42 8.58
C ARG A 94 2.13 -1.02 8.43
N ILE A 95 0.82 -1.23 8.40
CA ILE A 95 0.22 -2.57 8.26
C ILE A 95 0.53 -3.15 6.88
N MET A 96 0.44 -2.35 5.80
CA MET A 96 0.85 -2.78 4.46
C MET A 96 2.30 -3.27 4.45
N GLY A 97 3.20 -2.53 5.09
CA GLY A 97 4.60 -2.90 5.18
C GLY A 97 4.84 -4.23 5.90
N GLN A 98 4.12 -4.47 6.99
CA GLN A 98 4.20 -5.73 7.73
C GLN A 98 3.60 -6.90 6.94
N LEU A 99 2.46 -6.69 6.27
CA LEU A 99 1.83 -7.70 5.42
C LEU A 99 2.74 -8.07 4.25
N LEU A 100 3.34 -7.08 3.58
CA LEU A 100 4.32 -7.27 2.53
C LEU A 100 5.49 -8.15 3.00
N LYS A 101 6.04 -7.85 4.18
CA LYS A 101 7.08 -8.66 4.81
C LYS A 101 6.61 -10.09 5.10
N LYS A 102 5.40 -10.28 5.66
CA LYS A 102 4.84 -11.63 5.91
C LYS A 102 4.72 -12.44 4.62
N ILE A 103 4.25 -11.83 3.53
CA ILE A 103 4.11 -12.52 2.24
C ILE A 103 5.49 -12.86 1.66
N LEU A 104 6.44 -11.94 1.69
CA LEU A 104 7.81 -12.17 1.19
C LEU A 104 8.56 -13.28 1.94
N LEU A 105 8.27 -13.45 3.24
CA LEU A 105 8.85 -14.52 4.06
C LEU A 105 8.08 -15.84 3.99
N SER A 106 6.92 -15.85 3.34
CA SER A 106 6.11 -17.05 3.16
C SER A 106 6.62 -17.91 2.00
N PRO A 107 6.29 -19.21 1.94
CA PRO A 107 6.69 -20.07 0.83
C PRO A 107 5.92 -19.79 -0.48
N VAL A 108 4.91 -18.91 -0.46
CA VAL A 108 4.09 -18.58 -1.62
C VAL A 108 4.62 -17.36 -2.37
N ARG A 109 4.31 -17.27 -3.67
CA ARG A 109 4.92 -16.29 -4.57
C ARG A 109 3.98 -15.14 -4.96
N SER A 110 2.73 -15.16 -4.52
CA SER A 110 1.74 -14.14 -4.87
C SER A 110 0.84 -13.79 -3.69
N CYS A 111 0.30 -12.57 -3.72
CA CYS A 111 -0.69 -12.10 -2.75
C CYS A 111 -1.96 -12.98 -2.76
N ALA A 112 -2.40 -13.43 -3.93
CA ALA A 112 -3.56 -14.30 -4.08
C ALA A 112 -3.36 -15.67 -3.43
N ASP A 113 -2.18 -16.28 -3.64
CA ASP A 113 -1.84 -17.55 -3.02
C ASP A 113 -1.74 -17.43 -1.49
N TYR A 114 -1.20 -16.31 -1.01
CA TYR A 114 -1.10 -16.03 0.43
C TYR A 114 -2.47 -15.99 1.10
N PHE A 115 -3.41 -15.22 0.54
CA PHE A 115 -4.79 -15.18 1.06
C PHE A 115 -5.60 -16.45 0.75
N GLY A 116 -5.05 -17.38 -0.04
CA GLY A 116 -5.59 -18.72 -0.24
C GLY A 116 -5.27 -19.69 0.90
N LEU A 117 -4.28 -19.39 1.73
CA LEU A 117 -3.91 -20.19 2.90
C LEU A 117 -5.06 -20.20 3.93
N ARG A 118 -5.21 -21.31 4.66
CA ARG A 118 -6.39 -21.54 5.53
C ARG A 118 -6.62 -20.45 6.58
N PRO A 119 -5.62 -20.05 7.41
CA PRO A 119 -5.83 -18.99 8.40
C PRO A 119 -6.16 -17.64 7.75
N GLU A 120 -5.47 -17.31 6.67
CA GLU A 120 -5.52 -16.03 5.99
C GLU A 120 -6.84 -15.84 5.25
N LYS A 121 -7.44 -16.93 4.74
CA LYS A 121 -8.72 -16.93 4.01
C LYS A 121 -9.89 -16.41 4.85
N GLN A 122 -9.88 -16.65 6.17
CA GLN A 122 -10.92 -16.12 7.05
C GLN A 122 -10.71 -14.64 7.32
N GLN A 123 -9.47 -14.23 7.63
CA GLN A 123 -9.13 -12.85 7.95
C GLN A 123 -9.40 -11.92 6.74
N ILE A 124 -9.01 -12.33 5.53
CA ILE A 124 -9.29 -11.55 4.31
C ILE A 124 -10.78 -11.43 4.00
N LYS A 125 -11.58 -12.45 4.34
CA LYS A 125 -13.03 -12.41 4.14
C LYS A 125 -13.68 -11.38 5.08
N GLN A 126 -13.24 -11.35 6.35
CA GLN A 126 -13.71 -10.37 7.32
C GLN A 126 -13.31 -8.95 6.91
N TYR A 127 -12.07 -8.76 6.48
CA TYR A 127 -11.59 -7.50 5.93
C TYR A 127 -12.48 -7.02 4.76
N ARG A 128 -12.72 -7.90 3.78
CA ARG A 128 -13.53 -7.56 2.60
C ARG A 128 -14.97 -7.17 2.96
N GLN A 129 -15.54 -7.78 4.00
CA GLN A 129 -16.86 -7.39 4.48
C GLN A 129 -16.86 -5.94 5.00
N VAL A 130 -15.92 -5.60 5.88
CA VAL A 130 -15.79 -4.24 6.43
C VAL A 130 -15.47 -3.24 5.32
N TYR A 131 -14.60 -3.61 4.36
CA TYR A 131 -14.31 -2.79 3.19
C TYR A 131 -15.58 -2.42 2.40
N LEU A 132 -16.44 -3.40 2.13
CA LEU A 132 -17.70 -3.15 1.42
C LEU A 132 -18.64 -2.26 2.24
N GLU A 133 -18.68 -2.42 3.57
CA GLU A 133 -19.47 -1.53 4.44
C GLU A 133 -18.96 -0.08 4.37
N VAL A 134 -17.64 0.13 4.37
CA VAL A 134 -17.02 1.45 4.22
C VAL A 134 -17.31 2.05 2.85
N GLN A 135 -17.18 1.27 1.77
CA GLN A 135 -17.45 1.74 0.40
C GLN A 135 -18.90 2.16 0.19
N ASN A 136 -19.85 1.50 0.88
CA ASN A 136 -21.27 1.83 0.81
C ASN A 136 -21.68 2.98 1.76
N ALA A 137 -20.82 3.35 2.71
CA ALA A 137 -21.06 4.44 3.63
C ALA A 137 -20.69 5.79 3.00
N THR A 138 -21.47 6.82 3.29
CA THR A 138 -21.05 8.19 2.97
C THR A 138 -19.88 8.58 3.89
N PRO A 139 -18.75 9.10 3.37
CA PRO A 139 -17.56 9.42 4.16
C PRO A 139 -17.78 10.71 4.98
N VAL A 140 -18.66 10.63 5.98
CA VAL A 140 -19.06 11.77 6.82
C VAL A 140 -18.43 11.75 8.21
N ASN A 141 -17.75 10.65 8.57
CA ASN A 141 -17.00 10.52 9.81
C ASN A 141 -15.93 9.41 9.70
N LEU A 142 -15.02 9.38 10.68
CA LEU A 142 -13.84 8.49 10.68
C LEU A 142 -14.10 7.08 11.23
N LEU A 143 -15.27 6.81 11.84
CA LEU A 143 -15.53 5.54 12.53
C LEU A 143 -15.45 4.29 11.61
N PRO A 144 -16.02 4.31 10.38
CA PRO A 144 -15.87 3.19 9.46
C PRO A 144 -14.40 2.87 9.13
N TYR A 145 -13.55 3.89 9.05
CA TYR A 145 -12.13 3.74 8.77
C TYR A 145 -11.37 3.15 9.96
N VAL A 146 -11.74 3.50 11.20
CA VAL A 146 -11.20 2.84 12.40
C VAL A 146 -11.52 1.34 12.39
N ALA A 147 -12.75 0.96 12.05
CA ALA A 147 -13.14 -0.45 11.93
C ALA A 147 -12.37 -1.16 10.82
N LEU A 148 -12.16 -0.49 9.69
CA LEU A 148 -11.37 -1.01 8.57
C LEU A 148 -9.91 -1.25 8.95
N ILE A 149 -9.27 -0.30 9.64
CA ILE A 149 -7.89 -0.45 10.13
C ILE A 149 -7.79 -1.64 11.09
N ARG A 150 -8.76 -1.83 12.00
CA ARG A 150 -8.79 -3.02 12.86
C ARG A 150 -8.88 -4.31 12.07
N ALA A 151 -9.71 -4.35 11.03
CA ALA A 151 -9.80 -5.51 10.15
C ALA A 151 -8.52 -5.75 9.34
N LEU A 152 -7.78 -4.69 8.98
CA LEU A 152 -6.45 -4.79 8.37
C LEU A 152 -5.40 -5.34 9.34
N ILE A 153 -5.41 -4.91 10.61
CA ILE A 153 -4.51 -5.42 11.65
C ILE A 153 -4.69 -6.93 11.79
N SER A 154 -5.91 -7.44 11.73
CA SER A 154 -6.15 -8.88 11.80
C SER A 154 -5.55 -9.69 10.64
N LEU A 155 -5.03 -9.07 9.56
CA LEU A 155 -4.29 -9.77 8.48
C LEU A 155 -2.82 -10.01 8.84
N ILE A 156 -2.29 -9.25 9.80
CA ILE A 156 -0.87 -9.32 10.21
C ILE A 156 -0.68 -9.99 11.57
N GLU A 157 -1.75 -10.22 12.32
CA GLU A 157 -1.81 -11.09 13.49
C GLU A 157 -1.85 -12.58 13.10
#